data_AF-A0A0K9NS72-F1
#
_entry.id   AF-A0A0K9NS72-F1
#
_cell.length_a   1.000
_cell.length_b   1.000
_cell.length_c   1.000
_cell.angle_alpha   90.00
_cell.angle_beta   90.00
_cell.angle_gamma   90.00
#
_symmetry.space_group_name_H-M   'P 1'
#
loop_
_entity.id
_entity.type
_entity.pdbx_description
1 polymer ?
#
loop_
_entity_poly.entity_id
_entity_poly.type
_entity_poly.pdbx_seq_one_letter_code
_entity_poly.pdbx_strand_id
1 'polypeptide(L)'
;MSDLMEEPLRPKRKKVFVDYLVQFRWIVVIFLVLPVSFALYFMIYLGDVRSELKSFKRRQMEHDENVEKVVTRLRSRDPRKDGLLCTARKPYIAVSLRNADYKRARHFQVDLSSFRNILDIDREKMTAIIEPLVTMGQITRVTVPMNLSLAVVAEFDDLTVGGLINGYGIEGSSHIYGLFSDTVVSMKLVLADGLVVRATKDNEYSDLFYTVPWSQGTLGFLVSAEIKLIPVKEYMKLTYNPSRGTLQELAQAYADSFAPRDGDPAKIPDFVEGMIYSPIEGVMMTGVYASKEEAKMTGNVINNQGWWFKPWFYQHAQTALKRGEFIEYIPTRDYYHRHTRSIYWEGKLILPFSDQWWFRWGFGWLMPPKISLLKATQGDKIRNYYHDMHIIQDLLVPLHKVGDVLEFIHRETEVYPLWLCPHRLFVLPVNTMIKPEIGFEVHNRQGDTPYAQMFTDVGVYYAPGPVLRGEVFDGCQAAKNIEEWLIQNHGYQPQYAVSELTEKNFWRMFDGDLYERCRRKYGAIGNFMSVYYKCKKGKKTEKEVLEAEQAIAEVAELAELEDQ
;
A
#
# COMPACT_ATOMS: atom_id res chain seq x y z
N MET A 1 46.34 9.22 13.15
CA MET A 1 45.66 9.35 14.44
C MET A 1 44.18 9.28 14.16
N SER A 2 43.65 8.07 14.28
CA SER A 2 42.25 7.73 14.07
C SER A 2 41.52 7.91 15.39
N ASP A 3 41.07 9.13 15.66
CA ASP A 3 39.96 9.31 16.59
C ASP A 3 38.71 8.85 15.83
N LEU A 4 38.51 7.54 15.80
CA LEU A 4 37.18 6.97 15.66
C LEU A 4 36.38 7.60 16.80
N MET A 5 35.58 8.61 16.48
CA MET A 5 34.56 9.08 17.40
C MET A 5 33.68 7.87 17.67
N GLU A 6 33.90 7.21 18.81
CA GLU A 6 32.95 6.26 19.37
C GLU A 6 31.63 7.02 19.46
N GLU A 7 30.67 6.66 18.61
CA GLU A 7 29.33 7.21 18.74
C GLU A 7 28.88 7.00 20.18
N PRO A 8 28.38 8.05 20.85
CA PRO A 8 28.03 7.95 22.26
C PRO A 8 27.02 6.82 22.45
N LEU A 9 27.38 5.86 23.30
CA LEU A 9 26.56 4.69 23.60
C LEU A 9 25.15 5.12 24.01
N ARG A 10 24.14 4.74 23.22
CA ARG A 10 22.74 5.04 23.54
C ARG A 10 22.38 4.40 24.90
N PRO A 11 21.68 5.11 25.79
CA PRO A 11 21.31 4.57 27.08
C PRO A 11 20.38 3.36 26.91
N LYS A 12 20.51 2.36 27.80
CA LYS A 12 19.61 1.19 27.79
C LYS A 12 18.21 1.58 28.29
N ARG A 13 17.18 1.09 27.60
CA ARG A 13 15.78 1.28 27.98
C ARG A 13 15.44 0.33 29.14
N LYS A 14 14.71 0.84 30.15
CA LYS A 14 14.13 -0.01 31.20
C LYS A 14 12.98 -0.83 30.61
N LYS A 15 13.03 -2.16 30.79
CA LYS A 15 11.93 -3.06 30.40
C LYS A 15 10.70 -2.78 31.27
N VAL A 16 9.53 -2.72 30.63
CA VAL A 16 8.23 -2.63 31.30
C VAL A 16 7.45 -3.92 31.08
N PHE A 17 6.34 -4.08 31.82
CA PHE A 17 5.51 -5.29 31.74
C PHE A 17 5.05 -5.62 30.30
N VAL A 18 4.81 -4.61 29.47
CA VAL A 18 4.38 -4.79 28.07
C VAL A 18 5.46 -5.49 27.23
N ASP A 19 6.76 -5.26 27.49
CA ASP A 19 7.84 -5.95 26.77
C ASP A 19 7.74 -7.48 26.95
N TYR A 20 7.39 -7.94 28.16
CA TYR A 20 7.18 -9.36 28.44
C TYR A 20 5.93 -9.92 27.76
N LEU A 21 4.83 -9.16 27.74
CA LEU A 21 3.60 -9.58 27.04
C LEU A 21 3.84 -9.75 25.53
N VAL A 22 4.61 -8.84 24.93
CA VAL A 22 4.97 -8.92 23.51
C VAL A 22 5.87 -10.14 23.25
N GLN A 23 6.83 -10.42 24.15
CA GLN A 23 7.71 -11.58 24.03
C GLN A 23 6.95 -12.92 23.99
N PHE A 24 5.87 -13.08 24.77
CA PHE A 24 5.08 -14.32 24.81
C PHE A 24 3.87 -14.32 23.88
N ARG A 25 3.70 -13.26 23.09
CA ARG A 25 2.53 -13.09 22.22
C ARG A 25 2.38 -14.19 21.18
N TRP A 26 3.49 -14.79 20.75
CA TRP A 26 3.50 -15.90 19.78
C TRP A 26 2.59 -17.06 20.22
N ILE A 27 2.37 -17.28 21.53
CA ILE A 27 1.49 -18.34 22.04
C ILE A 27 0.05 -18.10 21.56
N VAL A 28 -0.47 -16.90 21.78
CA VAL A 28 -1.81 -16.51 21.31
C VAL A 28 -1.87 -16.55 19.79
N VAL A 29 -0.78 -16.15 19.11
CA VAL A 29 -0.76 -16.17 17.65
C VAL A 29 -0.88 -17.59 17.11
N ILE A 30 -0.12 -18.55 17.63
CA ILE A 30 -0.13 -19.93 17.14
C ILE A 30 -1.44 -20.64 17.47
N PHE A 31 -1.92 -20.55 18.71
CA PHE A 31 -3.03 -21.39 19.17
C PHE A 31 -4.41 -20.76 18.95
N LEU A 32 -4.49 -19.46 18.69
CA LEU A 32 -5.75 -18.76 18.44
C LEU A 32 -5.77 -18.05 17.09
N VAL A 33 -4.81 -17.15 16.84
CA VAL A 33 -4.88 -16.27 15.66
C VAL A 33 -4.72 -17.06 14.37
N LEU A 34 -3.73 -17.95 14.26
CA LEU A 34 -3.45 -18.72 13.04
C LEU A 34 -4.61 -19.65 12.65
N PRO A 35 -5.15 -20.52 13.54
CA PRO A 35 -6.29 -21.37 13.20
C PRO A 35 -7.54 -20.59 12.79
N VAL A 36 -7.86 -19.51 13.51
CA VAL A 36 -9.03 -18.67 13.19
C VAL A 36 -8.79 -17.92 11.88
N SER A 37 -7.58 -17.42 11.63
CA SER A 37 -7.21 -16.78 10.36
C SER A 37 -7.40 -17.74 9.19
N PHE A 38 -6.89 -18.97 9.32
CA PHE A 38 -7.06 -20.01 8.30
C PHE A 38 -8.54 -20.29 8.03
N ALA A 39 -9.36 -20.46 9.07
CA ALA A 39 -10.79 -20.66 8.91
C ALA A 39 -11.48 -19.46 8.22
N LEU A 40 -11.11 -18.23 8.57
CA LEU A 40 -11.63 -17.02 7.91
C LEU A 40 -11.23 -16.94 6.44
N TYR A 41 -9.95 -17.18 6.12
CA TYR A 41 -9.48 -17.21 4.72
C TYR A 41 -10.20 -18.29 3.92
N PHE A 42 -10.39 -19.48 4.50
CA PHE A 42 -11.13 -20.55 3.86
C PHE A 42 -12.60 -20.19 3.60
N MET A 43 -13.27 -19.54 4.57
CA MET A 43 -14.65 -19.06 4.37
C MET A 43 -14.75 -17.96 3.31
N ILE A 44 -13.79 -17.02 3.27
CA ILE A 44 -13.71 -15.99 2.23
C ILE A 44 -13.52 -16.66 0.86
N TYR A 45 -12.56 -17.58 0.75
CA TYR A 45 -12.32 -18.36 -0.46
C TYR A 45 -13.59 -19.06 -0.96
N LEU A 46 -14.34 -19.75 -0.09
CA LEU A 46 -15.60 -20.37 -0.46
C LEU A 46 -16.65 -19.36 -0.92
N GLY A 47 -16.69 -18.18 -0.30
CA GLY A 47 -17.55 -17.07 -0.71
C GLY A 47 -17.21 -16.55 -2.11
N ASP A 48 -15.93 -16.36 -2.39
CA ASP A 48 -15.46 -15.90 -3.69
C ASP A 48 -15.76 -16.93 -4.78
N VAL A 49 -15.45 -18.21 -4.55
CA VAL A 49 -15.74 -19.29 -5.50
C VAL A 49 -17.23 -19.36 -5.80
N ARG A 50 -18.10 -19.22 -4.78
CA ARG A 50 -19.56 -19.14 -4.98
C ARG A 50 -19.98 -17.94 -5.82
N SER A 51 -19.29 -16.79 -5.69
CA SER A 51 -19.54 -15.63 -6.54
C SER A 51 -19.05 -15.85 -7.96
N GLU A 52 -17.87 -16.44 -8.14
CA GLU A 52 -17.26 -16.75 -9.44
C GLU A 52 -18.11 -17.74 -10.26
N LEU A 53 -18.86 -18.64 -9.60
CA LEU A 53 -19.83 -19.52 -10.25
C LEU A 53 -21.04 -18.79 -10.85
N LYS A 54 -21.30 -17.53 -10.43
CA LYS A 54 -22.39 -16.72 -10.99
C LYS A 54 -21.96 -16.09 -12.32
N SER A 55 -22.90 -16.03 -13.26
CA SER A 55 -22.68 -15.27 -14.50
C SER A 55 -22.41 -13.79 -14.20
N PHE A 56 -21.66 -13.13 -15.09
CA PHE A 56 -21.40 -11.68 -14.99
C PHE A 56 -22.71 -10.88 -14.93
N LYS A 57 -23.72 -11.26 -15.72
CA LYS A 57 -25.06 -10.66 -15.66
C LYS A 57 -25.69 -10.73 -14.26
N ARG A 58 -25.58 -11.89 -13.58
CA ARG A 58 -26.12 -12.04 -12.23
C ARG A 58 -25.36 -11.17 -11.22
N ARG A 59 -24.02 -11.12 -11.32
CA ARG A 59 -23.19 -10.26 -10.46
C ARG A 59 -23.49 -8.77 -10.69
N GLN A 60 -23.74 -8.37 -11.93
CA GLN A 60 -24.16 -7.00 -12.26
C GLN A 60 -25.51 -6.63 -11.64
N MET A 61 -26.50 -7.53 -11.69
CA MET A 61 -27.79 -7.28 -11.03
C MET A 61 -27.62 -7.12 -9.51
N GLU A 62 -26.83 -7.98 -8.87
CA GLU A 62 -26.55 -7.90 -7.43
C GLU A 62 -25.78 -6.61 -7.08
N HIS A 63 -24.87 -6.16 -7.96
CA HIS A 63 -24.19 -4.87 -7.84
C HIS A 63 -25.20 -3.72 -7.83
N ASP A 64 -26.09 -3.66 -8.82
CA ASP A 64 -27.07 -2.58 -8.96
C ASP A 64 -28.03 -2.53 -7.75
N GLU A 65 -28.49 -3.69 -7.27
CA GLU A 65 -29.28 -3.80 -6.03
C GLU A 65 -28.52 -3.30 -4.80
N ASN A 66 -27.21 -3.56 -4.73
CA ASN A 66 -26.38 -3.08 -3.61
C ASN A 66 -26.10 -1.58 -3.68
N VAL A 67 -25.95 -1.02 -4.89
CA VAL A 67 -25.84 0.43 -5.09
C VAL A 67 -27.12 1.12 -4.59
N GLU A 68 -28.30 0.59 -4.93
CA GLU A 68 -29.57 1.16 -4.48
C GLU A 68 -29.72 1.13 -2.95
N LYS A 69 -29.26 0.06 -2.29
CA LYS A 69 -29.21 -0.02 -0.81
C LYS A 69 -28.34 1.08 -0.23
N VAL A 70 -27.18 1.38 -0.84
CA VAL A 70 -26.29 2.46 -0.42
C VAL A 70 -26.97 3.82 -0.60
N VAL A 71 -27.57 4.08 -1.76
CA VAL A 71 -28.30 5.32 -2.06
C VAL A 71 -29.45 5.53 -1.09
N THR A 72 -30.28 4.51 -0.88
CA THR A 72 -31.39 4.54 0.08
C THR A 72 -30.88 4.82 1.50
N ARG A 73 -29.79 4.17 1.92
CA ARG A 73 -29.17 4.41 3.23
C ARG A 73 -28.69 5.85 3.37
N LEU A 74 -28.06 6.42 2.35
CA LEU A 74 -27.58 7.80 2.37
C LEU A 74 -28.71 8.81 2.45
N ARG A 75 -29.78 8.62 1.65
CA ARG A 75 -30.96 9.48 1.67
C ARG A 75 -31.73 9.44 3.00
N SER A 76 -31.58 8.38 3.78
CA SER A 76 -32.17 8.29 5.13
C SER A 76 -31.44 9.10 6.21
N ARG A 77 -30.27 9.66 5.90
CA ARG A 77 -29.45 10.42 6.84
C ARG A 77 -29.99 11.83 7.05
N ASP A 78 -30.04 12.28 8.30
CA ASP A 78 -30.17 13.69 8.68
C ASP A 78 -28.77 14.24 9.01
N PRO A 79 -28.12 15.04 8.12
CA PRO A 79 -26.75 15.52 8.34
C PRO A 79 -26.57 16.33 9.64
N ARG A 80 -27.63 16.96 10.15
CA ARG A 80 -27.59 17.75 11.40
C ARG A 80 -27.52 16.86 12.64
N LYS A 81 -28.02 15.62 12.56
CA LYS A 81 -28.16 14.70 13.70
C LYS A 81 -27.24 13.50 13.64
N ASP A 82 -26.96 12.99 12.45
CA ASP A 82 -26.34 11.68 12.27
C ASP A 82 -24.81 11.71 12.14
N GLY A 83 -24.23 12.91 12.13
CA GLY A 83 -22.78 13.13 12.04
C GLY A 83 -22.18 12.73 10.69
N LEU A 84 -20.86 12.58 10.66
CA LEU A 84 -20.09 12.40 9.41
C LEU A 84 -20.27 11.01 8.78
N LEU A 85 -20.29 10.96 7.44
CA LEU A 85 -20.34 9.74 6.65
C LEU A 85 -19.06 8.93 6.78
N CYS A 86 -19.22 7.62 6.92
CA CYS A 86 -18.12 6.67 6.85
C CYS A 86 -18.58 5.27 6.44
N THR A 87 -17.63 4.43 6.03
CA THR A 87 -17.92 3.01 5.79
C THR A 87 -18.20 2.29 7.11
N ALA A 88 -19.08 1.30 7.10
CA ALA A 88 -19.32 0.41 8.25
C ALA A 88 -18.13 -0.51 8.58
N ARG A 89 -17.12 -0.55 7.69
CA ARG A 89 -15.88 -1.34 7.86
C ARG A 89 -15.22 -1.00 9.19
N LYS A 90 -15.10 -1.99 10.08
CA LYS A 90 -14.47 -1.79 11.39
C LYS A 90 -12.98 -1.42 11.23
N PRO A 91 -12.43 -0.56 12.10
CA PRO A 91 -11.04 -0.07 11.98
C PRO A 91 -10.00 -1.20 11.90
N TYR A 92 -10.14 -2.24 12.72
CA TYR A 92 -9.21 -3.36 12.75
C TYR A 92 -9.19 -4.18 11.45
N ILE A 93 -10.19 -4.05 10.56
CA ILE A 93 -10.22 -4.74 9.26
C ILE A 93 -9.29 -4.06 8.23
N ALA A 94 -8.93 -2.79 8.44
CA ALA A 94 -7.97 -2.13 7.56
C ALA A 94 -6.55 -2.68 7.78
N VAL A 95 -5.77 -2.82 6.70
CA VAL A 95 -4.35 -3.21 6.77
C VAL A 95 -3.49 -2.11 7.39
N SER A 96 -3.87 -0.84 7.22
CA SER A 96 -3.25 0.34 7.84
C SER A 96 -3.23 0.31 9.37
N LEU A 97 -2.14 0.77 9.98
CA LEU A 97 -1.98 0.90 11.43
C LEU A 97 -2.73 2.08 12.05
N ARG A 98 -3.42 2.90 11.25
CA ARG A 98 -4.14 4.08 11.73
C ARG A 98 -5.24 3.72 12.69
N ASN A 99 -5.33 4.50 13.76
CA ASN A 99 -6.51 4.51 14.62
C ASN A 99 -7.60 5.30 13.90
N ALA A 100 -8.64 4.62 13.43
CA ALA A 100 -9.81 5.29 12.84
C ALA A 100 -10.70 5.90 13.94
N ASP A 101 -10.10 6.70 14.82
CA ASP A 101 -10.73 7.27 16.01
C ASP A 101 -11.87 8.23 15.65
N TYR A 102 -11.91 8.75 14.43
CA TYR A 102 -13.06 9.52 13.93
C TYR A 102 -14.37 8.71 13.93
N LYS A 103 -14.30 7.38 13.81
CA LYS A 103 -15.47 6.50 13.93
C LYS A 103 -15.91 6.28 15.37
N ARG A 104 -15.25 6.89 16.36
CA ARG A 104 -15.67 6.90 17.77
C ARG A 104 -16.53 8.12 18.09
N ALA A 105 -16.46 9.17 17.28
CA ALA A 105 -17.33 10.34 17.37
C ALA A 105 -18.70 10.06 16.72
N ARG A 106 -19.58 11.07 16.63
CA ARG A 106 -20.87 10.95 15.94
C ARG A 106 -20.64 10.69 14.45
N HIS A 107 -21.18 9.59 13.93
CA HIS A 107 -20.95 9.16 12.55
C HIS A 107 -22.09 8.31 12.00
N PHE A 108 -22.26 8.37 10.69
CA PHE A 108 -23.24 7.60 9.96
C PHE A 108 -22.56 6.53 9.10
N GLN A 109 -22.84 5.27 9.41
CA GLN A 109 -22.23 4.12 8.75
C GLN A 109 -23.01 3.70 7.51
N VAL A 110 -22.28 3.48 6.42
CA VAL A 110 -22.75 2.89 5.16
C VAL A 110 -22.05 1.56 4.95
N ASP A 111 -22.83 0.47 4.84
CA ASP A 111 -22.27 -0.85 4.62
C ASP A 111 -21.95 -1.07 3.14
N LEU A 112 -20.68 -1.40 2.87
CA LEU A 112 -20.18 -1.76 1.54
C LEU A 112 -19.69 -3.22 1.47
N SER A 113 -19.95 -4.03 2.50
CA SER A 113 -19.42 -5.39 2.64
C SER A 113 -19.83 -6.34 1.50
N SER A 114 -20.89 -6.03 0.77
CA SER A 114 -21.38 -6.82 -0.38
C SER A 114 -20.60 -6.58 -1.68
N PHE A 115 -19.84 -5.48 -1.78
CA PHE A 115 -19.14 -5.07 -3.00
C PHE A 115 -17.81 -5.83 -3.20
N ARG A 116 -17.88 -7.13 -3.47
CA ARG A 116 -16.75 -8.09 -3.51
C ARG A 116 -16.69 -8.92 -4.81
N ASN A 117 -17.35 -8.48 -5.86
CA ASN A 117 -17.49 -9.20 -7.12
C ASN A 117 -16.61 -8.60 -8.21
N ILE A 118 -16.05 -9.47 -9.04
CA ILE A 118 -15.55 -9.09 -10.37
C ILE A 118 -16.79 -9.04 -11.27
N LEU A 119 -17.11 -7.89 -11.86
CA LEU A 119 -18.34 -7.69 -12.61
C LEU A 119 -18.20 -8.06 -14.08
N ASP A 120 -17.02 -7.83 -14.66
CA ASP A 120 -16.73 -8.15 -16.06
C ASP A 120 -15.22 -8.27 -16.32
N ILE A 121 -14.84 -9.06 -17.33
CA ILE A 121 -13.47 -9.18 -17.86
C ILE A 121 -13.56 -9.14 -19.39
N ASP A 122 -13.17 -8.00 -19.97
CA ASP A 122 -13.18 -7.76 -21.41
C ASP A 122 -11.77 -7.98 -21.99
N ARG A 123 -11.62 -9.05 -22.79
CA ARG A 123 -10.34 -9.42 -23.42
C ARG A 123 -10.01 -8.61 -24.66
N GLU A 124 -11.00 -7.94 -25.25
CA GLU A 124 -10.79 -7.10 -26.43
C GLU A 124 -10.37 -5.69 -26.00
N LYS A 125 -11.07 -5.12 -25.01
CA LYS A 125 -10.71 -3.82 -24.43
C LYS A 125 -9.55 -3.90 -23.45
N MET A 126 -9.18 -5.10 -23.01
CA MET A 126 -8.18 -5.34 -21.98
C MET A 126 -8.52 -4.56 -20.70
N THR A 127 -9.77 -4.72 -20.23
CA THR A 127 -10.23 -4.11 -18.98
C THR A 127 -11.00 -5.09 -18.12
N ALA A 128 -11.03 -4.84 -16.82
CA ALA A 128 -11.88 -5.54 -15.87
C ALA A 128 -12.72 -4.52 -15.09
N ILE A 129 -14.02 -4.79 -14.94
CA ILE A 129 -14.91 -4.02 -14.07
C ILE A 129 -15.00 -4.75 -12.73
N ILE A 130 -14.59 -4.09 -11.65
CA ILE A 130 -14.35 -4.73 -10.35
C ILE A 130 -14.94 -3.90 -9.21
N GLU A 131 -15.54 -4.57 -8.23
CA GLU A 131 -16.01 -3.95 -7.00
C GLU A 131 -14.87 -3.68 -5.99
N PRO A 132 -14.98 -2.63 -5.14
CA PRO A 132 -13.90 -2.13 -4.29
C PRO A 132 -13.33 -3.12 -3.27
N LEU A 133 -14.06 -4.15 -2.82
CA LEU A 133 -13.57 -5.12 -1.84
C LEU A 133 -12.99 -6.39 -2.47
N VAL A 134 -12.93 -6.48 -3.80
CA VAL A 134 -12.15 -7.53 -4.46
C VAL A 134 -10.69 -7.36 -4.09
N THR A 135 -10.08 -8.47 -3.65
CA THR A 135 -8.68 -8.46 -3.20
C THR A 135 -7.71 -8.80 -4.33
N MET A 136 -6.43 -8.46 -4.17
CA MET A 136 -5.38 -8.85 -5.12
C MET A 136 -5.30 -10.38 -5.26
N GLY A 137 -5.50 -11.10 -4.15
CA GLY A 137 -5.54 -12.57 -4.15
C GLY A 137 -6.71 -13.14 -4.97
N GLN A 138 -7.88 -12.50 -4.90
CA GLN A 138 -9.07 -12.89 -5.66
C GLN A 138 -8.91 -12.58 -7.17
N ILE A 139 -8.55 -11.36 -7.54
CA ILE A 139 -8.47 -10.97 -8.96
C ILE A 139 -7.41 -11.79 -9.71
N THR A 140 -6.23 -11.97 -9.13
CA THR A 140 -5.14 -12.75 -9.76
C THR A 140 -5.47 -14.24 -9.88
N ARG A 141 -6.27 -14.81 -8.97
CA ARG A 141 -6.77 -16.20 -9.09
C ARG A 141 -7.62 -16.38 -10.35
N VAL A 142 -8.40 -15.36 -10.72
CA VAL A 142 -9.27 -15.38 -11.89
C VAL A 142 -8.53 -15.03 -13.17
N THR A 143 -7.69 -13.99 -13.16
CA THR A 143 -7.10 -13.45 -14.40
C THR A 143 -5.83 -14.18 -14.84
N VAL A 144 -4.95 -14.57 -13.92
CA VAL A 144 -3.65 -15.18 -14.28
C VAL A 144 -3.81 -16.47 -15.10
N PRO A 145 -4.75 -17.39 -14.78
CA PRO A 145 -5.03 -18.56 -15.63
C PRO A 145 -5.53 -18.22 -17.05
N MET A 146 -5.99 -16.99 -17.28
CA MET A 146 -6.39 -16.48 -18.58
C MET A 146 -5.22 -15.80 -19.33
N ASN A 147 -4.00 -15.87 -18.79
CA ASN A 147 -2.83 -15.12 -19.26
C ASN A 147 -3.07 -13.60 -19.25
N LEU A 148 -3.84 -13.13 -18.26
CA LEU A 148 -4.14 -11.72 -18.02
C LEU A 148 -3.82 -11.33 -16.58
N SER A 149 -3.49 -10.07 -16.36
CA SER A 149 -3.35 -9.49 -15.01
C SER A 149 -3.75 -8.03 -15.01
N LEU A 150 -4.02 -7.46 -13.83
CA LEU A 150 -4.02 -6.01 -13.68
C LEU A 150 -2.61 -5.49 -14.02
N ALA A 151 -2.51 -4.31 -14.62
CA ALA A 151 -1.21 -3.73 -14.98
C ALA A 151 -0.29 -3.53 -13.77
N VAL A 152 -0.87 -3.20 -12.61
CA VAL A 152 -0.20 -3.13 -11.31
C VAL A 152 -0.93 -4.07 -10.35
N VAL A 153 -0.19 -5.01 -9.76
CA VAL A 153 -0.70 -5.95 -8.75
C VAL A 153 0.10 -5.77 -7.49
N ALA A 154 -0.52 -5.23 -6.45
CA ALA A 154 0.11 -5.16 -5.13
C ALA A 154 0.30 -6.58 -4.56
N GLU A 155 1.38 -6.76 -3.83
CA GLU A 155 2.01 -8.00 -3.41
C GLU A 155 1.30 -8.78 -2.30
N PHE A 156 0.32 -8.15 -1.65
CA PHE A 156 -0.45 -8.74 -0.57
C PHE A 156 -1.85 -9.20 -1.00
N ASP A 157 -2.17 -10.48 -0.76
CA ASP A 157 -3.46 -11.07 -1.12
C ASP A 157 -4.67 -10.32 -0.52
N ASP A 158 -4.52 -9.74 0.68
CA ASP A 158 -5.60 -9.06 1.43
C ASP A 158 -5.80 -7.58 1.04
N LEU A 159 -4.94 -7.01 0.19
CA LEU A 159 -5.11 -5.64 -0.31
C LEU A 159 -6.29 -5.60 -1.28
N THR A 160 -7.14 -4.59 -1.13
CA THR A 160 -8.39 -4.45 -1.89
C THR A 160 -8.26 -3.37 -2.97
N VAL A 161 -8.89 -3.58 -4.13
CA VAL A 161 -8.93 -2.63 -5.25
C VAL A 161 -9.28 -1.21 -4.78
N GLY A 162 -10.36 -1.05 -4.00
CA GLY A 162 -10.78 0.26 -3.53
C GLY A 162 -9.80 0.91 -2.55
N GLY A 163 -9.00 0.12 -1.83
CA GLY A 163 -7.94 0.61 -0.96
C GLY A 163 -6.77 1.18 -1.75
N LEU A 164 -6.35 0.49 -2.82
CA LEU A 164 -5.28 0.92 -3.71
C LEU A 164 -5.68 2.17 -4.52
N ILE A 165 -6.95 2.25 -4.95
CA ILE A 165 -7.49 3.43 -5.65
C ILE A 165 -7.55 4.64 -4.71
N ASN A 166 -8.19 4.50 -3.53
CA ASN A 166 -8.40 5.65 -2.64
C ASN A 166 -7.13 6.07 -1.90
N GLY A 167 -6.19 5.16 -1.71
CA GLY A 167 -4.97 5.39 -0.96
C GLY A 167 -3.77 5.48 -1.87
N TYR A 168 -2.97 4.42 -1.82
CA TYR A 168 -1.73 4.28 -2.55
C TYR A 168 -1.59 2.81 -2.96
N GLY A 169 -0.96 2.57 -4.10
CA GLY A 169 -0.69 1.22 -4.59
C GLY A 169 0.35 1.24 -5.69
N ILE A 170 1.42 0.49 -5.50
CA ILE A 170 2.45 0.18 -6.48
C ILE A 170 2.85 -1.28 -6.33
N GLU A 171 3.64 -1.79 -7.27
CA GLU A 171 4.47 -2.99 -7.10
C GLU A 171 5.52 -3.02 -8.24
N GLY A 172 6.28 -4.09 -8.43
CA GLY A 172 7.42 -4.12 -9.35
C GLY A 172 7.17 -3.72 -10.81
N SER A 173 5.92 -3.73 -11.32
CA SER A 173 5.59 -3.23 -12.66
C SER A 173 5.28 -1.72 -12.72
N SER A 174 5.22 -1.04 -11.57
CA SER A 174 4.88 0.38 -11.47
C SER A 174 5.91 1.31 -12.10
N HIS A 175 7.16 0.86 -12.29
CA HIS A 175 8.15 1.61 -13.06
C HIS A 175 7.76 1.75 -14.55
N ILE A 176 6.86 0.89 -15.05
CA ILE A 176 6.26 0.99 -16.38
C ILE A 176 4.93 1.73 -16.28
N TYR A 177 4.03 1.24 -15.43
CA TYR A 177 2.60 1.60 -15.44
C TYR A 177 2.20 2.70 -14.43
N GLY A 178 3.14 3.19 -13.62
CA GLY A 178 2.89 4.16 -12.55
C GLY A 178 2.15 3.55 -11.36
N LEU A 179 1.31 4.36 -10.74
CA LEU A 179 0.50 3.96 -9.59
C LEU A 179 -0.67 3.09 -10.03
N PHE A 180 -1.22 2.31 -9.10
CA PHE A 180 -2.44 1.54 -9.33
C PHE A 180 -3.58 2.41 -9.88
N SER A 181 -3.71 3.64 -9.37
CA SER A 181 -4.69 4.63 -9.84
C SER A 181 -4.50 5.05 -11.30
N ASP A 182 -3.28 5.04 -11.83
CA ASP A 182 -2.99 5.43 -13.22
C ASP A 182 -3.48 4.36 -14.23
N THR A 183 -3.76 3.16 -13.73
CA THR A 183 -4.31 2.04 -14.50
C THR A 183 -5.84 2.06 -14.56
N VAL A 184 -6.50 2.94 -13.79
CA VAL A 184 -7.96 3.05 -13.73
C VAL A 184 -8.49 3.78 -14.97
N VAL A 185 -9.52 3.22 -15.58
CA VAL A 185 -10.22 3.79 -16.75
C VAL A 185 -11.43 4.59 -16.32
N SER A 186 -12.21 4.08 -15.36
CA SER A 186 -13.36 4.78 -14.81
C SER A 186 -13.68 4.35 -13.38
N MET A 187 -14.35 5.22 -12.62
CA MET A 187 -14.79 4.94 -11.25
C MET A 187 -16.26 5.27 -11.10
N LYS A 188 -17.04 4.38 -10.47
CA LYS A 188 -18.41 4.68 -10.02
C LYS A 188 -18.40 4.98 -8.53
N LEU A 189 -18.95 6.13 -8.16
CA LEU A 189 -18.98 6.65 -6.80
C LEU A 189 -20.43 6.99 -6.41
N VAL A 190 -20.77 6.77 -5.15
CA VAL A 190 -21.99 7.33 -4.54
C VAL A 190 -21.57 8.50 -3.65
N LEU A 191 -22.01 9.71 -4.00
CA LEU A 191 -21.69 10.95 -3.28
C LEU A 191 -22.51 11.10 -2.00
N ALA A 192 -22.24 12.16 -1.23
CA ALA A 192 -22.85 12.37 0.10
C ALA A 192 -24.39 12.48 0.07
N ASP A 193 -24.93 13.04 -1.01
CA ASP A 193 -26.36 13.23 -1.28
C ASP A 193 -27.05 11.98 -1.88
N GLY A 194 -26.27 10.92 -2.13
CA GLY A 194 -26.75 9.71 -2.79
C GLY A 194 -26.73 9.76 -4.32
N LEU A 195 -26.17 10.80 -4.94
CA LEU A 195 -25.95 10.83 -6.38
C LEU A 195 -24.91 9.77 -6.78
N VAL A 196 -25.26 8.95 -7.79
CA VAL A 196 -24.35 7.97 -8.38
C VAL A 196 -23.70 8.58 -9.61
N VAL A 197 -22.38 8.72 -9.57
CA VAL A 197 -21.59 9.32 -10.66
C VAL A 197 -20.63 8.31 -11.25
N ARG A 198 -20.38 8.41 -12.56
CA ARG A 198 -19.27 7.71 -13.23
C ARG A 198 -18.22 8.75 -13.59
N ALA A 199 -17.07 8.71 -12.95
CA ALA A 199 -15.94 9.59 -13.21
C ALA A 199 -14.99 8.95 -14.22
N THR A 200 -14.66 9.70 -15.28
CA THR A 200 -13.62 9.36 -16.26
C THR A 200 -12.68 10.54 -16.42
N LYS A 201 -11.52 10.34 -17.06
CA LYS A 201 -10.53 11.40 -17.31
C LYS A 201 -11.07 12.60 -18.12
N ASP A 202 -12.16 12.44 -18.84
CA ASP A 202 -12.62 13.28 -19.94
C ASP A 202 -14.10 13.69 -19.90
N ASN A 203 -14.81 13.42 -18.79
CA ASN A 203 -16.20 13.84 -18.61
C ASN A 203 -16.36 14.93 -17.53
N GLU A 204 -17.61 15.32 -17.23
CA GLU A 204 -17.95 16.37 -16.26
C GLU A 204 -17.47 16.10 -14.81
N TYR A 205 -17.11 14.85 -14.51
CA TYR A 205 -16.56 14.39 -13.22
C TYR A 205 -15.04 14.11 -13.29
N SER A 206 -14.35 14.67 -14.28
CA SER A 206 -12.89 14.51 -14.46
C SER A 206 -12.08 15.01 -13.28
N ASP A 207 -12.50 16.11 -12.64
CA ASP A 207 -11.90 16.58 -11.38
C ASP A 207 -11.99 15.52 -10.28
N LEU A 208 -13.14 14.86 -10.11
CA LEU A 208 -13.31 13.77 -9.17
C LEU A 208 -12.44 12.56 -9.54
N PHE A 209 -12.32 12.23 -10.83
CA PHE A 209 -11.45 11.16 -11.31
C PHE A 209 -9.99 11.36 -10.86
N TYR A 210 -9.45 12.57 -11.03
CA TYR A 210 -8.07 12.88 -10.62
C TYR A 210 -7.88 13.08 -9.11
N THR A 211 -8.96 13.28 -8.35
CA THR A 211 -8.90 13.61 -6.91
C THR A 211 -9.23 12.43 -6.00
N VAL A 212 -9.94 11.40 -6.48
CA VAL A 212 -10.22 10.20 -5.68
C VAL A 212 -8.93 9.49 -5.22
N PRO A 213 -7.89 9.33 -6.07
CA PRO A 213 -6.57 8.89 -5.60
C PRO A 213 -6.07 9.77 -4.47
N TRP A 214 -5.47 9.18 -3.44
CA TRP A 214 -5.01 9.89 -2.24
C TRP A 214 -6.10 10.63 -1.44
N SER A 215 -7.39 10.45 -1.74
CA SER A 215 -8.47 11.03 -0.93
C SER A 215 -8.80 10.19 0.31
N GLN A 216 -8.33 8.95 0.38
CA GLN A 216 -8.72 7.95 1.37
C GLN A 216 -10.24 7.69 1.40
N GLY A 217 -10.99 7.95 0.33
CA GLY A 217 -12.45 7.80 0.30
C GLY A 217 -13.16 8.85 1.16
N THR A 218 -12.69 10.10 1.08
CA THR A 218 -13.29 11.27 1.76
C THR A 218 -14.12 12.15 0.81
N LEU A 219 -14.32 11.69 -0.44
CA LEU A 219 -15.10 12.39 -1.46
C LEU A 219 -16.36 11.63 -1.88
N GLY A 220 -16.49 10.36 -1.51
CA GLY A 220 -17.62 9.51 -1.88
C GLY A 220 -17.32 8.03 -1.61
N PHE A 221 -18.34 7.19 -1.79
CA PHE A 221 -18.23 5.75 -1.67
C PHE A 221 -17.97 5.12 -3.03
N LEU A 222 -16.74 4.65 -3.26
CA LEU A 222 -16.41 3.88 -4.46
C LEU A 222 -17.19 2.56 -4.45
N VAL A 223 -17.94 2.28 -5.51
CA VAL A 223 -18.76 1.06 -5.65
C VAL A 223 -18.29 0.14 -6.78
N SER A 224 -17.63 0.67 -7.80
CA SER A 224 -16.91 -0.13 -8.81
C SER A 224 -15.87 0.71 -9.54
N ALA A 225 -14.88 0.04 -10.14
CA ALA A 225 -13.89 0.65 -10.99
C ALA A 225 -13.63 -0.24 -12.22
N GLU A 226 -13.38 0.40 -13.36
CA GLU A 226 -12.88 -0.24 -14.57
C GLU A 226 -11.37 -0.05 -14.64
N ILE A 227 -10.60 -1.13 -14.77
CA ILE A 227 -9.15 -1.13 -14.61
C ILE A 227 -8.49 -1.85 -15.78
N LYS A 228 -7.37 -1.34 -16.27
CA LYS A 228 -6.60 -1.93 -17.37
C LYS A 228 -6.02 -3.29 -17.00
N LEU A 229 -6.10 -4.21 -17.96
CA LEU A 229 -5.43 -5.49 -17.97
C LEU A 229 -4.22 -5.47 -18.90
N ILE A 230 -3.27 -6.35 -18.63
CA ILE A 230 -2.11 -6.63 -19.48
C ILE A 230 -2.04 -8.13 -19.77
N PRO A 231 -1.48 -8.52 -20.94
CA PRO A 231 -1.12 -9.91 -21.16
C PRO A 231 0.04 -10.30 -20.24
N VAL A 232 -0.02 -11.52 -19.70
CA VAL A 232 1.05 -12.10 -18.86
C VAL A 232 1.33 -13.54 -19.29
N LYS A 233 2.47 -14.09 -18.88
CA LYS A 233 2.79 -15.51 -19.10
C LYS A 233 2.73 -16.30 -17.79
N GLU A 234 2.87 -17.62 -17.88
CA GLU A 234 2.68 -18.54 -16.75
C GLU A 234 3.78 -18.42 -15.68
N TYR A 235 4.98 -17.96 -16.07
CA TYR A 235 6.11 -17.80 -15.17
C TYR A 235 6.70 -16.38 -15.23
N MET A 236 7.27 -15.97 -14.10
CA MET A 236 8.20 -14.88 -13.98
C MET A 236 9.61 -15.46 -13.98
N LYS A 237 10.43 -15.14 -14.99
CA LYS A 237 11.86 -15.39 -14.97
C LYS A 237 12.51 -14.27 -14.19
N LEU A 238 13.00 -14.59 -13.00
CA LEU A 238 13.54 -13.63 -12.05
C LEU A 238 15.05 -13.80 -11.94
N THR A 239 15.78 -12.71 -12.16
CA THR A 239 17.23 -12.63 -11.96
C THR A 239 17.51 -11.96 -10.63
N TYR A 240 18.38 -12.55 -9.80
CA TYR A 240 18.84 -12.00 -8.54
C TYR A 240 20.28 -11.53 -8.67
N ASN A 241 20.50 -10.22 -8.64
CA ASN A 241 21.83 -9.63 -8.78
C ASN A 241 22.32 -9.14 -7.40
N PRO A 242 23.30 -9.81 -6.76
CA PRO A 242 23.87 -9.31 -5.51
C PRO A 242 24.74 -8.09 -5.78
N SER A 243 24.66 -7.09 -4.92
CA SER A 243 25.45 -5.86 -4.98
C SER A 243 26.11 -5.59 -3.64
N ARG A 244 27.35 -5.10 -3.68
CA ARG A 244 28.14 -4.70 -2.50
C ARG A 244 28.77 -3.35 -2.74
N GLY A 245 28.74 -2.49 -1.73
CA GLY A 245 29.23 -1.13 -1.80
C GLY A 245 28.54 -0.24 -0.78
N THR A 246 28.89 1.03 -0.76
CA THR A 246 28.19 2.08 0.00
C THR A 246 26.69 2.14 -0.37
N LEU A 247 25.87 2.74 0.49
CA LEU A 247 24.44 2.92 0.21
C LEU A 247 24.17 3.69 -1.10
N GLN A 248 25.06 4.62 -1.46
CA GLN A 248 25.01 5.34 -2.74
C GLN A 248 25.31 4.40 -3.93
N GLU A 249 26.32 3.53 -3.82
CA GLU A 249 26.62 2.53 -4.85
C GLU A 249 25.50 1.49 -4.98
N LEU A 250 24.87 1.09 -3.88
CA LEU A 250 23.70 0.21 -3.90
C LEU A 250 22.49 0.88 -4.55
N ALA A 251 22.25 2.17 -4.27
CA ALA A 251 21.20 2.95 -4.94
C ALA A 251 21.45 3.07 -6.45
N GLN A 252 22.71 3.26 -6.85
CA GLN A 252 23.07 3.31 -8.27
C GLN A 252 22.92 1.94 -8.95
N ALA A 253 23.31 0.85 -8.29
CA ALA A 253 23.11 -0.51 -8.80
C ALA A 253 21.62 -0.84 -8.97
N TYR A 254 20.78 -0.35 -8.04
CA TYR A 254 19.33 -0.43 -8.15
C TYR A 254 18.80 0.36 -9.35
N ALA A 255 19.20 1.63 -9.53
CA ALA A 255 18.79 2.42 -10.69
C ALA A 255 19.22 1.78 -12.03
N ASP A 256 20.46 1.30 -12.10
CA ASP A 256 21.02 0.67 -13.29
C ASP A 256 20.33 -0.66 -13.65
N SER A 257 19.63 -1.31 -12.71
CA SER A 257 18.93 -2.58 -12.99
C SER A 257 17.65 -2.42 -13.82
N PHE A 258 17.10 -1.21 -13.93
CA PHE A 258 15.84 -0.99 -14.66
C PHE A 258 15.75 0.30 -15.47
N ALA A 259 16.64 1.26 -15.22
CA ALA A 259 16.74 2.50 -15.98
C ALA A 259 18.08 2.53 -16.73
N PRO A 260 18.21 1.81 -17.86
CA PRO A 260 19.47 1.68 -18.58
C PRO A 260 19.97 3.05 -19.06
N ARG A 261 21.26 3.33 -18.87
CA ARG A 261 21.84 4.65 -19.18
C ARG A 261 21.91 4.98 -20.66
N ASP A 262 21.89 3.97 -21.51
CA ASP A 262 21.80 4.13 -22.97
C ASP A 262 20.36 4.31 -23.47
N GLY A 263 19.37 4.22 -22.56
CA GLY A 263 17.96 4.41 -22.88
C GLY A 263 17.33 3.28 -23.67
N ASP A 264 17.99 2.12 -23.81
CA ASP A 264 17.48 1.00 -24.60
C ASP A 264 16.22 0.38 -23.95
N PRO A 265 15.03 0.52 -24.57
CA PRO A 265 13.79 0.00 -24.00
C PRO A 265 13.79 -1.53 -23.86
N ALA A 266 14.60 -2.25 -24.66
CA ALA A 266 14.67 -3.71 -24.60
C ALA A 266 15.34 -4.24 -23.32
N LYS A 267 16.04 -3.37 -22.58
CA LYS A 267 16.68 -3.69 -21.30
C LYS A 267 15.81 -3.38 -20.09
N ILE A 268 14.64 -2.78 -20.30
CA ILE A 268 13.69 -2.47 -19.22
C ILE A 268 12.93 -3.77 -18.88
N PRO A 269 13.05 -4.30 -17.65
CA PRO A 269 12.37 -5.52 -17.25
C PRO A 269 10.86 -5.31 -17.07
N ASP A 270 10.07 -6.39 -17.04
CA ASP A 270 8.63 -6.30 -16.73
C ASP A 270 8.40 -5.95 -15.24
N PHE A 271 9.32 -6.39 -14.36
CA PHE A 271 9.27 -6.20 -12.90
C PHE A 271 10.63 -5.84 -12.32
N VAL A 272 10.60 -5.03 -11.26
CA VAL A 272 11.78 -4.60 -10.52
C VAL A 272 11.49 -4.61 -9.02
N GLU A 273 12.44 -5.11 -8.24
CA GLU A 273 12.45 -4.99 -6.80
C GLU A 273 13.89 -4.96 -6.29
N GLY A 274 14.20 -4.06 -5.36
CA GLY A 274 15.47 -4.06 -4.64
C GLY A 274 15.26 -4.42 -3.17
N MET A 275 16.24 -5.11 -2.58
CA MET A 275 16.30 -5.32 -1.14
C MET A 275 17.68 -4.99 -0.60
N ILE A 276 17.75 -4.05 0.33
CA ILE A 276 19.00 -3.70 1.03
C ILE A 276 19.01 -4.45 2.36
N TYR A 277 20.02 -5.30 2.59
CA TYR A 277 20.09 -6.16 3.77
C TYR A 277 21.01 -5.61 4.87
N SER A 278 21.92 -4.72 4.51
CA SER A 278 22.83 -4.04 5.42
C SER A 278 23.30 -2.73 4.77
N PRO A 279 24.09 -1.89 5.48
CA PRO A 279 24.67 -0.69 4.90
C PRO A 279 25.62 -0.95 3.71
N ILE A 280 26.00 -2.20 3.49
CA ILE A 280 27.00 -2.60 2.49
C ILE A 280 26.58 -3.71 1.52
N GLU A 281 25.38 -4.28 1.70
CA GLU A 281 24.91 -5.41 0.89
C GLU A 281 23.44 -5.25 0.49
N GLY A 282 23.15 -5.50 -0.79
CA GLY A 282 21.80 -5.52 -1.35
C GLY A 282 21.64 -6.54 -2.47
N VAL A 283 20.40 -6.82 -2.86
CA VAL A 283 20.06 -7.69 -3.98
C VAL A 283 19.05 -6.97 -4.87
N MET A 284 19.38 -6.80 -6.15
CA MET A 284 18.53 -6.19 -7.16
C MET A 284 17.89 -7.29 -7.99
N MET A 285 16.56 -7.31 -8.04
CA MET A 285 15.78 -8.35 -8.68
C MET A 285 15.03 -7.77 -9.87
N THR A 286 15.19 -8.40 -11.02
CA THR A 286 14.51 -8.01 -12.25
C THR A 286 13.79 -9.21 -12.86
N GLY A 287 12.55 -8.99 -13.27
CA GLY A 287 11.66 -10.03 -13.75
C GLY A 287 11.22 -9.80 -15.19
N VAL A 288 11.16 -10.87 -15.98
CA VAL A 288 10.53 -10.88 -17.30
C VAL A 288 9.57 -12.06 -17.42
N TYR A 289 8.44 -11.88 -18.11
CA TYR A 289 7.48 -12.96 -18.30
C TYR A 289 8.04 -14.05 -19.23
N ALA A 290 8.00 -15.29 -18.75
CA ALA A 290 8.45 -16.49 -19.45
C ALA A 290 7.30 -17.47 -19.63
N SER A 291 7.30 -18.18 -20.76
CA SER A 291 6.28 -19.20 -21.02
C SER A 291 6.58 -20.47 -20.22
N LYS A 292 5.57 -21.33 -20.09
CA LYS A 292 5.74 -22.65 -19.48
C LYS A 292 6.75 -23.53 -20.22
N GLU A 293 6.86 -23.40 -21.54
CA GLU A 293 7.82 -24.14 -22.36
C GLU A 293 9.25 -23.71 -22.04
N GLU A 294 9.51 -22.40 -21.99
CA GLU A 294 10.82 -21.85 -21.60
C GLU A 294 11.20 -22.32 -20.20
N ALA A 295 10.31 -22.15 -19.21
CA ALA A 295 10.58 -22.52 -17.82
C ALA A 295 10.94 -24.01 -17.64
N LYS A 296 10.46 -24.88 -18.53
CA LYS A 296 10.69 -26.34 -18.49
C LYS A 296 11.88 -26.82 -19.32
N MET A 297 12.59 -25.93 -20.00
CA MET A 297 13.80 -26.30 -20.74
C MET A 297 14.89 -26.83 -19.82
N THR A 298 15.66 -27.82 -20.28
CA THR A 298 16.77 -28.42 -19.53
C THR A 298 17.75 -27.35 -19.08
N GLY A 299 18.08 -27.32 -17.78
CA GLY A 299 18.98 -26.35 -17.17
C GLY A 299 18.29 -25.18 -16.47
N ASN A 300 17.02 -24.90 -16.79
CA ASN A 300 16.23 -23.89 -16.08
C ASN A 300 15.72 -24.43 -14.74
N VAL A 301 15.67 -23.56 -13.73
CA VAL A 301 15.23 -23.89 -12.37
C VAL A 301 13.85 -23.31 -12.10
N ILE A 302 12.87 -24.16 -11.83
CA ILE A 302 11.54 -23.73 -11.41
C ILE A 302 11.51 -23.59 -9.87
N ASN A 303 11.19 -22.40 -9.38
CA ASN A 303 10.98 -22.12 -7.97
C ASN A 303 9.47 -21.94 -7.67
N ASN A 304 8.83 -22.96 -7.10
CA ASN A 304 7.48 -22.86 -6.55
C ASN A 304 7.47 -22.13 -5.19
N GLN A 305 7.79 -20.84 -5.20
CA GLN A 305 7.93 -20.02 -3.99
C GLN A 305 6.65 -20.00 -3.13
N GLY A 306 5.48 -20.24 -3.72
CA GLY A 306 4.20 -20.31 -3.01
C GLY A 306 4.05 -21.48 -2.05
N TRP A 307 4.92 -22.50 -2.09
CA TRP A 307 4.87 -23.63 -1.15
C TRP A 307 5.17 -23.20 0.30
N TRP A 308 4.29 -23.58 1.23
CA TRP A 308 4.30 -23.11 2.62
C TRP A 308 5.56 -23.49 3.41
N PHE A 309 6.22 -24.56 3.00
CA PHE A 309 7.44 -25.05 3.64
C PHE A 309 8.72 -24.50 3.01
N LYS A 310 8.66 -23.54 2.08
CA LYS A 310 9.85 -22.87 1.52
C LYS A 310 10.31 -21.70 2.40
N PRO A 311 11.59 -21.30 2.33
CA PRO A 311 12.05 -20.08 3.01
C PRO A 311 11.24 -18.88 2.50
N TRP A 312 11.09 -17.87 3.35
CA TRP A 312 10.42 -16.64 2.93
C TRP A 312 11.19 -15.96 1.80
N PHE A 313 10.47 -15.24 0.94
CA PHE A 313 11.04 -14.75 -0.33
C PHE A 313 12.27 -13.88 -0.11
N TYR A 314 12.23 -12.92 0.83
CA TYR A 314 13.39 -12.09 1.15
C TYR A 314 14.59 -12.92 1.66
N GLN A 315 14.38 -13.97 2.46
CA GLN A 315 15.49 -14.83 2.91
C GLN A 315 16.08 -15.65 1.77
N HIS A 316 15.23 -16.09 0.83
CA HIS A 316 15.66 -16.79 -0.39
C HIS A 316 16.47 -15.85 -1.30
N ALA A 317 15.97 -14.63 -1.54
CA ALA A 317 16.65 -13.59 -2.30
C ALA A 317 18.03 -13.25 -1.70
N GLN A 318 18.10 -13.13 -0.37
CA GLN A 318 19.36 -12.87 0.36
C GLN A 318 20.45 -13.92 0.06
N THR A 319 20.09 -15.15 -0.32
CA THR A 319 21.09 -16.17 -0.67
C THR A 319 21.96 -15.80 -1.85
N ALA A 320 21.52 -14.87 -2.72
CA ALA A 320 22.31 -14.32 -3.82
C ALA A 320 23.64 -13.71 -3.33
N LEU A 321 23.65 -13.08 -2.16
CA LEU A 321 24.86 -12.50 -1.56
C LEU A 321 25.96 -13.56 -1.35
N LYS A 322 25.59 -14.82 -1.10
CA LYS A 322 26.53 -15.93 -0.92
C LYS A 322 26.78 -16.72 -2.21
N ARG A 323 25.74 -16.87 -3.04
CA ARG A 323 25.75 -17.74 -4.22
C ARG A 323 26.27 -17.04 -5.49
N GLY A 324 26.30 -15.72 -5.49
CA GLY A 324 26.43 -14.95 -6.72
C GLY A 324 25.08 -14.77 -7.41
N GLU A 325 25.13 -14.17 -8.60
CA GLU A 325 23.96 -13.99 -9.45
C GLU A 325 23.32 -15.35 -9.81
N PHE A 326 21.99 -15.41 -9.80
CA PHE A 326 21.28 -16.59 -10.31
C PHE A 326 19.90 -16.22 -10.86
N ILE A 327 19.37 -17.13 -11.68
CA ILE A 327 18.07 -16.99 -12.36
C ILE A 327 17.18 -18.17 -11.98
N GLU A 328 15.90 -17.90 -11.79
CA GLU A 328 14.88 -18.95 -11.62
C GLU A 328 13.53 -18.53 -12.23
N TYR A 329 12.64 -19.50 -12.38
CA TYR A 329 11.30 -19.31 -12.94
C TYR A 329 10.27 -19.56 -11.84
N ILE A 330 9.55 -18.52 -11.45
CA ILE A 330 8.51 -18.57 -10.41
C ILE A 330 7.15 -18.54 -11.10
N PRO A 331 6.17 -19.39 -10.75
CA PRO A 331 4.81 -19.22 -11.28
C PRO A 331 4.33 -17.79 -11.07
N THR A 332 3.78 -17.15 -12.10
CA THR A 332 3.48 -15.69 -12.08
C THR A 332 2.63 -15.29 -10.89
N ARG A 333 1.61 -16.10 -10.55
CA ARG A 333 0.79 -15.84 -9.37
C ARG A 333 1.58 -16.00 -8.06
N ASP A 334 2.49 -16.95 -7.95
CA ASP A 334 3.34 -17.09 -6.75
C ASP A 334 4.27 -15.88 -6.60
N TYR A 335 4.80 -15.35 -7.69
CA TYR A 335 5.63 -14.16 -7.69
C TYR A 335 4.85 -12.90 -7.26
N TYR A 336 3.64 -12.70 -7.78
CA TYR A 336 2.80 -11.58 -7.33
C TYR A 336 2.56 -11.60 -5.84
N HIS A 337 2.40 -12.76 -5.21
CA HIS A 337 2.04 -12.87 -3.80
C HIS A 337 3.20 -13.31 -2.90
N ARG A 338 4.44 -13.10 -3.36
CA ARG A 338 5.67 -13.61 -2.73
C ARG A 338 5.89 -13.13 -1.29
N HIS A 339 5.33 -11.98 -0.93
CA HIS A 339 5.45 -11.36 0.39
C HIS A 339 4.31 -11.70 1.35
N THR A 340 3.19 -12.23 0.87
CA THR A 340 1.98 -12.50 1.68
C THR A 340 2.26 -13.33 2.93
N ARG A 341 2.97 -14.47 2.79
CA ARG A 341 3.15 -15.41 3.91
C ARG A 341 3.95 -14.83 5.07
N SER A 342 4.96 -14.03 4.76
CA SER A 342 5.90 -13.46 5.73
C SER A 342 5.54 -12.04 6.13
N ILE A 343 4.54 -11.43 5.49
CA ILE A 343 4.21 -10.01 5.65
C ILE A 343 5.48 -9.19 5.40
N TYR A 344 6.07 -9.34 4.21
CA TYR A 344 7.46 -9.02 3.90
C TYR A 344 8.44 -9.77 4.83
N TRP A 345 8.79 -9.17 5.97
CA TRP A 345 9.64 -9.75 7.03
C TRP A 345 9.12 -9.47 8.44
N GLU A 346 7.98 -8.78 8.59
CA GLU A 346 7.30 -8.51 9.87
C GLU A 346 6.86 -9.80 10.57
N GLY A 347 6.65 -10.88 9.81
CA GLY A 347 6.36 -12.21 10.35
C GLY A 347 7.35 -12.65 11.44
N LYS A 348 8.61 -12.22 11.36
CA LYS A 348 9.63 -12.54 12.36
C LYS A 348 9.43 -11.81 13.69
N LEU A 349 8.82 -10.62 13.70
CA LEU A 349 8.49 -9.91 14.94
C LEU A 349 7.25 -10.51 15.61
N ILE A 350 6.35 -11.08 14.82
CA ILE A 350 5.12 -11.72 15.30
C ILE A 350 5.42 -13.15 15.81
N LEU A 351 6.24 -13.90 15.06
CA LEU A 351 6.64 -15.28 15.34
C LEU A 351 8.16 -15.44 15.10
N PRO A 352 9.01 -15.19 16.11
CA PRO A 352 10.48 -15.13 15.93
C PRO A 352 11.16 -16.38 15.36
N PHE A 353 10.49 -17.53 15.45
CA PHE A 353 10.98 -18.84 15.00
C PHE A 353 10.21 -19.38 13.78
N SER A 354 9.29 -18.61 13.18
CA SER A 354 8.49 -19.13 12.06
C SER A 354 9.26 -19.31 10.76
N ASP A 355 10.48 -18.80 10.68
CA ASP A 355 11.41 -19.04 9.58
C ASP A 355 12.14 -20.41 9.69
N GLN A 356 12.06 -21.06 10.85
CA GLN A 356 12.70 -22.36 11.09
C GLN A 356 12.00 -23.47 10.29
N TRP A 357 12.79 -24.43 9.81
CA TRP A 357 12.27 -25.50 8.94
C TRP A 357 11.13 -26.29 9.60
N TRP A 358 11.25 -26.67 10.87
CA TRP A 358 10.24 -27.45 11.58
C TRP A 358 8.92 -26.70 11.71
N PHE A 359 8.96 -25.36 11.89
CA PHE A 359 7.76 -24.54 11.93
C PHE A 359 7.12 -24.46 10.55
N ARG A 360 7.91 -24.18 9.50
CA ARG A 360 7.40 -24.05 8.14
C ARG A 360 6.77 -25.36 7.65
N TRP A 361 7.31 -26.51 8.01
CA TRP A 361 6.72 -27.82 7.71
C TRP A 361 5.47 -28.13 8.55
N GLY A 362 5.47 -27.84 9.85
CA GLY A 362 4.35 -28.18 10.75
C GLY A 362 3.19 -27.18 10.73
N PHE A 363 3.48 -25.89 10.76
CA PHE A 363 2.52 -24.79 10.92
C PHE A 363 2.53 -23.76 9.78
N GLY A 364 3.49 -23.82 8.85
CA GLY A 364 3.61 -22.84 7.76
C GLY A 364 2.38 -22.73 6.85
N TRP A 365 1.58 -23.80 6.76
CA TRP A 365 0.32 -23.82 5.99
C TRP A 365 -0.78 -22.95 6.62
N LEU A 366 -0.68 -22.61 7.91
CA LEU A 366 -1.58 -21.67 8.59
C LEU A 366 -1.20 -20.20 8.35
N MET A 367 -0.01 -19.93 7.80
CA MET A 367 0.46 -18.57 7.52
C MET A 367 -0.16 -18.02 6.22
N PRO A 368 -0.39 -16.70 6.12
CA PRO A 368 -0.11 -15.69 7.15
C PRO A 368 -1.23 -15.55 8.20
N PRO A 369 -0.92 -15.02 9.40
CA PRO A 369 -1.95 -14.56 10.31
C PRO A 369 -2.73 -13.40 9.69
N LYS A 370 -4.06 -13.40 9.83
CA LYS A 370 -4.87 -12.29 9.33
C LYS A 370 -4.59 -11.03 10.13
N ILE A 371 -4.11 -9.98 9.45
CA ILE A 371 -3.72 -8.70 10.06
C ILE A 371 -4.86 -8.14 10.93
N SER A 372 -6.10 -8.30 10.48
CA SER A 372 -7.26 -7.82 11.24
C SER A 372 -7.47 -8.50 12.60
N LEU A 373 -7.14 -9.79 12.69
CA LEU A 373 -7.23 -10.55 13.93
C LEU A 373 -6.03 -10.28 14.85
N LEU A 374 -4.84 -10.09 14.25
CA LEU A 374 -3.67 -9.58 14.97
C LEU A 374 -3.97 -8.23 15.63
N LYS A 375 -4.71 -7.34 14.97
CA LYS A 375 -5.12 -6.05 15.56
C LYS A 375 -6.21 -6.21 16.60
N ALA A 376 -7.22 -7.04 16.34
CA ALA A 376 -8.32 -7.27 17.27
C ALA A 376 -7.87 -7.84 18.63
N THR A 377 -6.76 -8.58 18.63
CA THR A 377 -6.14 -9.14 19.85
C THR A 377 -5.17 -8.17 20.55
N GLN A 378 -4.98 -6.95 20.05
CA GLN A 378 -4.13 -5.92 20.66
C GLN A 378 -4.96 -5.01 21.58
N GLY A 379 -4.62 -4.98 22.87
CA GLY A 379 -5.05 -3.88 23.74
C GLY A 379 -4.30 -2.58 23.41
N ASP A 380 -4.84 -1.44 23.86
CA ASP A 380 -4.26 -0.11 23.59
C ASP A 380 -2.78 0.00 23.98
N LYS A 381 -2.36 -0.64 25.08
CA LYS A 381 -0.97 -0.65 25.54
C LYS A 381 -0.02 -1.34 24.57
N ILE A 382 -0.44 -2.48 24.01
CA ILE A 382 0.37 -3.23 23.04
C ILE A 382 0.43 -2.45 21.73
N ARG A 383 -0.68 -1.87 21.29
CA ARG A 383 -0.70 -1.04 20.08
C ARG A 383 0.25 0.15 20.19
N ASN A 384 0.21 0.89 21.30
CA ASN A 384 1.13 2.01 21.53
C ASN A 384 2.60 1.53 21.57
N TYR A 385 2.87 0.39 22.19
CA TYR A 385 4.20 -0.22 22.16
C TYR A 385 4.70 -0.46 20.72
N TYR A 386 3.87 -1.03 19.84
CA TYR A 386 4.26 -1.20 18.44
C TYR A 386 4.50 0.14 17.75
N HIS A 387 3.67 1.16 17.97
CA HIS A 387 3.89 2.49 17.42
C HIS A 387 5.21 3.14 17.85
N ASP A 388 5.64 2.92 19.09
CA ASP A 388 6.82 3.58 19.65
C ASP A 388 8.11 2.80 19.33
N MET A 389 8.00 1.48 19.13
CA MET A 389 9.15 0.57 19.01
C MET A 389 9.29 -0.06 17.61
N HIS A 390 8.42 0.28 16.66
CA HIS A 390 8.46 -0.22 15.29
C HIS A 390 8.30 0.95 14.31
N ILE A 391 8.96 0.84 13.17
CA ILE A 391 8.77 1.74 12.03
C ILE A 391 8.07 0.94 10.94
N ILE A 392 6.95 1.46 10.45
CA ILE A 392 6.22 0.97 9.29
C ILE A 392 5.90 2.21 8.47
N GLN A 393 6.84 2.54 7.57
CA GLN A 393 6.79 3.74 6.75
C GLN A 393 7.22 3.41 5.33
N ASP A 394 6.56 4.08 4.39
CA ASP A 394 6.93 4.13 2.99
C ASP A 394 7.36 5.54 2.65
N LEU A 395 8.42 5.66 1.86
CA LEU A 395 9.05 6.92 1.51
C LEU A 395 9.12 6.98 -0.01
N LEU A 396 8.23 7.74 -0.63
CA LEU A 396 8.23 7.93 -2.07
C LEU A 396 9.20 9.06 -2.40
N VAL A 397 10.34 8.72 -2.97
CA VAL A 397 11.42 9.67 -3.26
C VAL A 397 11.77 9.66 -4.74
N PRO A 398 12.19 10.80 -5.33
CA PRO A 398 12.76 10.80 -6.67
C PRO A 398 13.92 9.79 -6.78
N LEU A 399 14.06 9.08 -7.90
CA LEU A 399 15.06 8.01 -8.05
C LEU A 399 16.49 8.49 -7.73
N HIS A 400 16.82 9.71 -8.16
CA HIS A 400 18.13 10.32 -7.92
C HIS A 400 18.42 10.63 -6.43
N LYS A 401 17.45 10.46 -5.54
CA LYS A 401 17.54 10.65 -4.08
C LYS A 401 17.53 9.36 -3.27
N VAL A 402 17.49 8.19 -3.94
CA VAL A 402 17.43 6.90 -3.24
C VAL A 402 18.67 6.68 -2.36
N GLY A 403 19.87 7.05 -2.82
CA GLY A 403 21.07 6.94 -1.98
C GLY A 403 21.01 7.82 -0.73
N ASP A 404 20.58 9.08 -0.89
CA ASP A 404 20.43 10.05 0.20
C ASP A 404 19.44 9.55 1.27
N VAL A 405 18.29 8.99 0.86
CA VAL A 405 17.30 8.47 1.81
C VAL A 405 17.78 7.21 2.50
N LEU A 406 18.52 6.33 1.81
CA LEU A 406 19.10 5.14 2.42
C LEU A 406 20.08 5.49 3.54
N GLU A 407 20.96 6.46 3.30
CA GLU A 407 21.92 6.96 4.32
C GLU A 407 21.19 7.62 5.49
N PHE A 408 20.15 8.40 5.20
CA PHE A 408 19.29 9.01 6.21
C PHE A 408 18.62 7.95 7.10
N ILE A 409 17.96 6.95 6.50
CA ILE A 409 17.24 5.88 7.23
C ILE A 409 18.20 5.02 8.04
N HIS A 410 19.39 4.74 7.50
CA HIS A 410 20.44 4.03 8.24
C HIS A 410 20.78 4.76 9.54
N ARG A 411 21.08 6.05 9.46
CA ARG A 411 21.41 6.88 10.63
C ARG A 411 20.24 7.00 11.62
N GLU A 412 19.03 7.17 11.10
CA GLU A 412 17.84 7.47 11.90
C GLU A 412 17.33 6.21 12.65
N THR A 413 17.34 5.05 11.99
CA THR A 413 16.60 3.86 12.46
C THR A 413 17.42 2.57 12.48
N GLU A 414 18.46 2.45 11.64
CA GLU A 414 19.21 1.22 11.42
C GLU A 414 18.32 0.00 11.09
N VAL A 415 17.16 0.22 10.46
CA VAL A 415 16.24 -0.84 10.05
C VAL A 415 16.78 -1.56 8.82
N TYR A 416 16.80 -2.89 8.89
CA TYR A 416 17.06 -3.77 7.76
C TYR A 416 16.22 -5.06 7.86
N PRO A 417 15.84 -5.68 6.72
CA PRO A 417 16.08 -5.19 5.36
C PRO A 417 15.19 -3.99 4.99
N LEU A 418 15.56 -3.29 3.91
CA LEU A 418 14.79 -2.20 3.30
C LEU A 418 14.27 -2.66 1.93
N TRP A 419 13.02 -2.32 1.62
CA TRP A 419 12.38 -2.60 0.34
C TRP A 419 12.56 -1.43 -0.62
N LEU A 420 12.88 -1.68 -1.89
CA LEU A 420 12.94 -0.67 -2.93
C LEU A 420 12.03 -1.07 -4.10
N CYS A 421 11.07 -0.21 -4.43
CA CYS A 421 10.16 -0.46 -5.55
C CYS A 421 10.00 0.79 -6.44
N PRO A 422 10.40 0.74 -7.73
CA PRO A 422 10.35 1.92 -8.57
C PRO A 422 8.96 2.12 -9.13
N HIS A 423 8.56 3.39 -9.27
CA HIS A 423 7.29 3.77 -9.86
C HIS A 423 7.39 5.10 -10.60
N ARG A 424 6.56 5.28 -11.62
CA ARG A 424 6.43 6.56 -12.31
C ARG A 424 5.39 7.44 -11.63
N LEU A 425 5.71 8.73 -11.53
CA LEU A 425 4.71 9.78 -11.38
C LEU A 425 4.53 10.46 -12.73
N PHE A 426 3.34 10.33 -13.32
CA PHE A 426 3.03 10.94 -14.61
C PHE A 426 2.75 12.44 -14.48
N VAL A 427 3.07 13.18 -15.54
CA VAL A 427 2.59 14.56 -15.71
C VAL A 427 1.11 14.51 -16.09
N LEU A 428 0.25 14.97 -15.19
CA LEU A 428 -1.19 14.98 -15.37
C LEU A 428 -1.68 16.35 -15.88
N PRO A 429 -2.84 16.43 -16.55
CA PRO A 429 -3.39 17.71 -17.03
C PRO A 429 -3.87 18.64 -15.90
N VAL A 430 -3.88 18.14 -14.66
CA VAL A 430 -4.29 18.88 -13.46
C VAL A 430 -3.30 18.62 -12.33
N ASN A 431 -3.15 19.59 -11.42
CA ASN A 431 -2.37 19.40 -10.20
C ASN A 431 -3.15 18.52 -9.22
N THR A 432 -2.70 17.28 -9.05
CA THR A 432 -3.18 16.34 -8.01
C THR A 432 -2.33 16.44 -6.74
N MET A 433 -2.72 15.75 -5.66
CA MET A 433 -2.00 15.80 -4.37
C MET A 433 -0.51 15.48 -4.46
N ILE A 434 -0.15 14.62 -5.39
CA ILE A 434 1.24 14.29 -5.72
C ILE A 434 1.50 14.64 -7.18
N LYS A 435 2.74 15.01 -7.49
CA LYS A 435 3.19 15.36 -8.83
C LYS A 435 4.72 15.21 -8.96
N PRO A 436 5.24 15.11 -10.18
CA PRO A 436 6.67 15.27 -10.44
C PRO A 436 7.24 16.57 -9.87
N GLU A 437 8.55 16.58 -9.60
CA GLU A 437 9.29 17.77 -9.23
C GLU A 437 9.23 18.83 -10.33
N ILE A 438 9.11 20.10 -9.92
CA ILE A 438 9.11 21.20 -10.89
C ILE A 438 10.45 21.23 -11.63
N GLY A 439 10.41 21.15 -12.96
CA GLY A 439 11.60 21.21 -13.82
C GLY A 439 12.33 19.88 -14.01
N PHE A 440 11.74 18.75 -13.58
CA PHE A 440 12.34 17.43 -13.79
C PHE A 440 12.58 17.14 -15.29
N GLU A 441 11.72 17.66 -16.17
CA GLU A 441 11.81 17.50 -17.63
C GLU A 441 13.09 18.15 -18.20
N VAL A 442 13.58 19.21 -17.55
CA VAL A 442 14.80 19.92 -17.95
C VAL A 442 16.04 19.19 -17.45
N HIS A 443 15.98 18.63 -16.25
CA HIS A 443 17.08 17.88 -15.67
C HIS A 443 17.30 16.55 -16.39
N ASN A 444 16.22 15.90 -16.87
CA ASN A 444 16.24 14.66 -17.64
C ASN A 444 17.16 13.60 -17.01
N ARG A 445 16.92 13.28 -15.73
CA ARG A 445 17.77 12.37 -14.96
C ARG A 445 17.50 10.92 -15.37
N GLN A 446 18.36 10.01 -14.92
CA GLN A 446 18.20 8.57 -15.17
C GLN A 446 16.80 8.10 -14.75
N GLY A 447 16.10 7.42 -15.66
CA GLY A 447 14.75 6.89 -15.45
C GLY A 447 13.62 7.88 -15.76
N ASP A 448 13.90 9.19 -15.81
CA ASP A 448 12.91 10.19 -16.18
C ASP A 448 12.57 10.11 -17.68
N THR A 449 11.34 10.48 -18.01
CA THR A 449 10.87 10.62 -19.38
C THR A 449 10.21 12.00 -19.55
N PRO A 450 9.96 12.46 -20.78
CA PRO A 450 9.28 13.75 -21.00
C PRO A 450 7.87 13.85 -20.40
N TYR A 451 7.28 12.74 -19.98
CA TYR A 451 5.90 12.67 -19.47
C TYR A 451 5.78 12.06 -18.08
N ALA A 452 6.89 11.64 -17.46
CA ALA A 452 6.89 11.05 -16.13
C ALA A 452 8.25 11.14 -15.45
N GLN A 453 8.24 11.40 -14.15
CA GLN A 453 9.44 11.32 -13.33
C GLN A 453 9.52 9.94 -12.66
N MET A 454 10.73 9.38 -12.56
CA MET A 454 10.94 8.13 -11.84
C MET A 454 11.09 8.38 -10.33
N PHE A 455 10.26 7.71 -9.55
CA PHE A 455 10.30 7.66 -8.10
C PHE A 455 10.61 6.24 -7.62
N THR A 456 10.91 6.11 -6.35
CA THR A 456 11.06 4.83 -5.66
C THR A 456 10.38 4.91 -4.32
N ASP A 457 9.60 3.88 -4.00
CA ASP A 457 9.17 3.64 -2.63
C ASP A 457 10.30 2.93 -1.88
N VAL A 458 10.73 3.54 -0.78
CA VAL A 458 11.67 2.94 0.18
C VAL A 458 10.87 2.47 1.39
N GLY A 459 10.55 1.19 1.41
CA GLY A 459 9.77 0.54 2.46
C GLY A 459 10.63 0.20 3.68
N VAL A 460 10.27 0.78 4.83
CA VAL A 460 10.93 0.62 6.12
C VAL A 460 9.95 -0.04 7.10
N TYR A 461 10.05 -1.36 7.25
CA TYR A 461 9.12 -2.16 8.06
C TYR A 461 9.85 -3.05 9.06
N TYR A 462 10.24 -2.55 10.23
CA TYR A 462 10.77 -3.42 11.27
C TYR A 462 10.90 -2.71 12.62
N ALA A 463 11.37 -3.47 13.61
CA ALA A 463 11.93 -2.91 14.82
C ALA A 463 13.30 -2.26 14.52
N PRO A 464 13.50 -0.97 14.86
CA PRO A 464 14.78 -0.27 14.70
C PRO A 464 15.95 -0.96 15.42
N GLY A 465 17.17 -0.80 14.88
CA GLY A 465 18.40 -1.35 15.48
C GLY A 465 18.56 -1.03 16.97
N PRO A 466 18.35 0.23 17.42
CA PRO A 466 18.40 0.58 18.84
C PRO A 466 17.38 -0.19 19.69
N VAL A 467 16.17 -0.39 19.17
CA VAL A 467 15.13 -1.18 19.86
C VAL A 467 15.57 -2.63 20.02
N LEU A 468 16.12 -3.24 18.96
CA LEU A 468 16.63 -4.61 19.00
C LEU A 468 17.79 -4.79 19.99
N ARG A 469 18.62 -3.76 20.17
CA ARG A 469 19.70 -3.74 21.17
C ARG A 469 19.24 -3.35 22.58
N GLY A 470 17.95 -3.07 22.78
CA GLY A 470 17.38 -2.66 24.07
C GLY A 470 17.77 -1.25 24.50
N GLU A 471 18.08 -0.38 23.54
CA GLU A 471 18.40 1.04 23.74
C GLU A 471 17.14 1.91 23.74
N VAL A 472 17.28 3.14 24.24
CA VAL A 472 16.23 4.15 24.12
C VAL A 472 16.06 4.54 22.65
N PHE A 473 14.81 4.56 22.20
CA PHE A 473 14.41 4.96 20.87
C PHE A 473 13.08 5.71 20.97
N ASP A 474 12.95 6.78 20.18
CA ASP A 474 11.72 7.57 20.08
C ASP A 474 11.16 7.44 18.66
N GLY A 475 10.23 6.51 18.47
CA GLY A 475 9.60 6.29 17.17
C GLY A 475 8.75 7.46 16.68
N CYS A 476 8.22 8.28 17.59
CA CYS A 476 7.49 9.50 17.22
C CYS A 476 8.44 10.54 16.64
N GLN A 477 9.58 10.75 17.28
CA GLN A 477 10.60 11.67 16.78
C GLN A 477 11.20 11.18 15.46
N ALA A 478 11.50 9.88 15.35
CA ALA A 478 12.00 9.31 14.10
C ALA A 478 11.00 9.48 12.94
N ALA A 479 9.70 9.23 13.19
CA ALA A 479 8.66 9.46 12.19
C ALA A 479 8.57 10.93 11.74
N LYS A 480 8.66 11.89 12.68
CA LYS A 480 8.69 13.33 12.34
C LYS A 480 9.92 13.71 11.52
N ASN A 481 11.08 13.14 11.86
CA ASN A 481 12.32 13.37 11.11
C ASN A 481 12.20 12.85 9.67
N ILE A 482 11.61 11.66 9.49
CA ILE A 482 11.30 11.09 8.17
C ILE A 482 10.36 12.01 7.38
N GLU A 483 9.26 12.45 7.99
CA GLU A 483 8.27 13.30 7.33
C GLU A 483 8.86 14.66 6.89
N GLU A 484 9.68 15.28 7.75
CA GLU A 484 10.35 16.53 7.42
C GLU A 484 11.40 16.33 6.31
N TRP A 485 12.14 15.22 6.34
CA TRP A 485 13.09 14.87 5.28
C TRP A 485 12.39 14.74 3.92
N LEU A 486 11.22 14.09 3.88
CA LEU A 486 10.40 13.97 2.67
C LEU A 486 9.98 15.33 2.12
N ILE A 487 9.48 16.23 2.98
CA ILE A 487 9.10 17.61 2.58
C ILE A 487 10.31 18.35 1.97
N GLN A 488 11.48 18.22 2.58
CA GLN A 488 12.70 18.90 2.14
C GLN A 488 13.28 18.35 0.84
N ASN A 489 12.95 17.10 0.48
CA ASN A 489 13.47 16.40 -0.69
C ASN A 489 12.38 16.07 -1.73
N HIS A 490 11.27 16.81 -1.71
CA HIS A 490 10.16 16.65 -2.66
C HIS A 490 9.61 15.21 -2.73
N GLY A 491 9.65 14.50 -1.61
CA GLY A 491 9.09 13.16 -1.45
C GLY A 491 7.70 13.18 -0.83
N TYR A 492 7.03 12.02 -0.89
CA TYR A 492 5.68 11.83 -0.37
C TYR A 492 5.62 10.64 0.58
N GLN A 493 4.77 10.73 1.60
CA GLN A 493 4.46 9.60 2.48
C GLN A 493 3.10 9.01 2.11
N PRO A 494 2.99 7.71 1.80
CA PRO A 494 1.70 7.07 1.59
C PRO A 494 0.77 7.24 2.79
N GLN A 495 -0.41 7.79 2.55
CA GLN A 495 -1.37 8.18 3.59
C GLN A 495 -2.01 7.01 4.37
N TYR A 496 -1.70 5.76 4.02
CA TYR A 496 -2.08 4.62 4.86
C TYR A 496 -1.21 4.55 6.13
N ALA A 497 0.00 5.11 6.09
CA ALA A 497 0.85 5.26 7.26
C ALA A 497 0.25 6.30 8.22
N VAL A 498 0.69 6.23 9.47
CA VAL A 498 0.28 7.20 10.50
C VAL A 498 1.13 8.46 10.32
N SER A 499 0.50 9.63 10.23
CA SER A 499 1.22 10.90 10.08
C SER A 499 1.32 11.68 11.39
N GLU A 500 2.52 12.16 11.72
CA GLU A 500 2.81 13.05 12.84
C GLU A 500 2.79 14.55 12.43
N LEU A 501 2.57 14.82 11.14
CA LEU A 501 2.55 16.16 10.58
C LEU A 501 1.44 17.03 11.19
N THR A 502 1.75 18.33 11.30
CA THR A 502 0.73 19.36 11.40
C THR A 502 0.02 19.53 10.06
N GLU A 503 -1.19 20.11 10.07
CA GLU A 503 -1.96 20.33 8.83
C GLU A 503 -1.18 21.16 7.82
N LYS A 504 -0.52 22.22 8.31
CA LYS A 504 0.34 23.07 7.49
C LYS A 504 1.45 22.27 6.80
N ASN A 505 2.13 21.38 7.52
CA ASN A 505 3.20 20.57 6.92
C ASN A 505 2.65 19.46 6.03
N PHE A 506 1.47 18.91 6.34
CA PHE A 506 0.78 17.97 5.46
C PHE A 506 0.53 18.59 4.08
N TRP A 507 0.00 19.82 4.04
CA TRP A 507 -0.19 20.57 2.78
C TRP A 507 1.07 21.20 2.21
N ARG A 508 2.23 21.07 2.88
CA ARG A 508 3.55 21.32 2.25
C ARG A 508 4.05 20.08 1.50
N MET A 509 3.71 18.89 1.99
CA MET A 509 4.02 17.62 1.32
C MET A 509 3.08 17.37 0.13
N PHE A 510 1.78 17.67 0.29
CA PHE A 510 0.75 17.42 -0.72
C PHE A 510 0.14 18.71 -1.26
N ASP A 511 -0.26 18.71 -2.53
CA ASP A 511 -1.04 19.79 -3.14
C ASP A 511 -2.55 19.62 -2.84
N GLY A 512 -3.08 20.46 -1.95
CA GLY A 512 -4.46 20.38 -1.48
C GLY A 512 -5.50 21.06 -2.36
N ASP A 513 -5.10 21.83 -3.39
CA ASP A 513 -5.99 22.77 -4.06
C ASP A 513 -7.13 22.09 -4.79
N LEU A 514 -6.82 21.07 -5.60
CA LEU A 514 -7.83 20.32 -6.35
C LEU A 514 -8.73 19.50 -5.40
N TYR A 515 -8.15 19.00 -4.31
CA TYR A 515 -8.87 18.26 -3.28
C TYR A 515 -9.93 19.11 -2.60
N GLU A 516 -9.57 20.29 -2.11
CA GLU A 516 -10.52 21.18 -1.44
C GLU A 516 -11.57 21.75 -2.40
N ARG A 517 -11.22 21.98 -3.68
CA ARG A 517 -12.22 22.31 -4.72
C ARG A 517 -13.24 21.19 -4.89
N CYS A 518 -12.80 19.94 -5.03
CA CYS A 518 -13.70 18.79 -5.16
C CYS A 518 -14.56 18.61 -3.91
N ARG A 519 -14.00 18.82 -2.71
CA ARG A 519 -14.77 18.73 -1.48
C ARG A 519 -15.93 19.72 -1.43
N ARG A 520 -15.71 20.96 -1.89
CA ARG A 520 -16.78 21.97 -2.01
C ARG A 520 -17.79 21.59 -3.08
N LYS A 521 -17.33 21.36 -4.32
CA LYS A 521 -18.19 21.09 -5.48
C LYS A 521 -19.12 19.89 -5.27
N TYR A 522 -18.65 18.83 -4.62
CA TYR A 522 -19.40 17.58 -4.44
C TYR A 522 -19.99 17.42 -3.04
N GLY A 523 -20.09 18.50 -2.26
CA GLY A 523 -20.73 18.49 -0.95
C GLY A 523 -20.04 17.57 0.06
N ALA A 524 -18.73 17.36 -0.03
CA ALA A 524 -17.99 16.54 0.92
C ALA A 524 -17.66 17.30 2.22
N ILE A 525 -17.54 18.64 2.16
CA ILE A 525 -17.40 19.47 3.36
C ILE A 525 -18.63 19.25 4.25
N GLY A 526 -18.39 18.98 5.54
CA GLY A 526 -19.46 18.69 6.48
C GLY A 526 -20.08 17.30 6.39
N ASN A 527 -19.92 16.59 5.27
CA ASN A 527 -20.40 15.22 5.12
C ASN A 527 -19.31 14.18 5.36
N PHE A 528 -18.08 14.45 4.94
CA PHE A 528 -16.92 13.59 5.13
C PHE A 528 -15.82 14.33 5.89
N MET A 529 -15.13 13.60 6.76
CA MET A 529 -13.90 14.07 7.40
C MET A 529 -12.82 14.41 6.34
N SER A 530 -11.98 15.41 6.58
CA SER A 530 -10.84 15.70 5.69
C SER A 530 -9.81 14.57 5.69
N VAL A 531 -9.06 14.46 4.60
CA VAL A 531 -8.00 13.46 4.44
C VAL A 531 -6.90 13.65 5.50
N TYR A 532 -6.47 14.89 5.75
CA TYR A 532 -5.47 15.19 6.76
C TYR A 532 -5.90 14.65 8.12
N TYR A 533 -7.10 14.99 8.58
CA TYR A 533 -7.59 14.48 9.85
C TYR A 533 -7.69 12.95 9.82
N LYS A 534 -8.09 12.33 8.70
CA LYS A 534 -8.16 10.86 8.59
C LYS A 534 -6.78 10.18 8.72
N CYS A 535 -5.69 10.87 8.40
CA CYS A 535 -4.33 10.34 8.42
C CYS A 535 -3.51 10.74 9.67
N LYS A 536 -3.84 11.88 10.29
CA LYS A 536 -3.19 12.41 11.49
C LYS A 536 -3.21 11.40 12.65
N LYS A 537 -2.09 11.29 13.37
CA LYS A 537 -1.97 10.51 14.60
C LYS A 537 -2.72 11.16 15.76
N GLY A 538 -3.23 10.31 16.65
CA GLY A 538 -3.84 10.72 17.91
C GLY A 538 -5.37 10.62 17.89
N LYS A 539 -5.96 10.72 19.09
CA LYS A 539 -7.41 10.79 19.22
C LYS A 539 -7.87 12.12 18.63
N LYS A 540 -8.81 12.05 17.68
CA LYS A 540 -9.47 13.26 17.20
C LYS A 540 -10.25 13.88 18.34
N THR A 541 -10.04 15.17 18.54
CA THR A 541 -10.80 15.92 19.54
C THR A 541 -12.24 16.06 19.07
N GLU A 542 -13.19 16.10 20.00
CA GLU A 542 -14.59 16.39 19.68
C GLU A 542 -14.71 17.73 18.95
N LYS A 543 -13.85 18.71 19.27
CA LYS A 543 -13.73 19.99 18.57
C LYS A 543 -13.44 19.84 17.08
N GLU A 544 -12.44 19.05 16.68
CA GLU A 544 -12.12 18.83 15.26
C GLU A 544 -13.29 18.18 14.50
N VAL A 545 -14.04 17.30 15.17
CA VAL A 545 -15.24 16.68 14.58
C VAL A 545 -16.37 17.70 14.47
N LEU A 546 -16.58 18.52 15.50
CA LEU A 546 -17.59 19.57 15.53
C LEU A 546 -17.30 20.66 14.49
N GLU A 547 -16.05 21.11 14.34
CA GLU A 547 -15.65 22.06 13.30
C GLU A 547 -15.94 21.49 11.90
N ALA A 548 -15.58 20.22 11.67
CA ALA A 548 -15.91 19.55 10.42
C ALA A 548 -17.44 19.48 10.19
N GLU A 549 -18.24 19.19 11.22
CA GLU A 549 -19.71 19.18 11.13
C GLU A 549 -20.31 20.59 10.96
N GLN A 550 -19.71 21.62 11.56
CA GLN A 550 -20.16 23.02 11.51
C GLN A 550 -19.92 23.67 10.15
N ALA A 551 -18.93 23.19 9.40
CA ALA A 551 -18.67 23.66 8.04
C ALA A 551 -19.86 23.46 7.08
N ILE A 552 -20.85 22.61 7.42
CA ILE A 552 -22.14 22.53 6.69
C ILE A 552 -22.87 23.89 6.70
N ALA A 553 -22.86 24.58 7.85
CA ALA A 553 -23.60 25.82 8.05
C ALA A 553 -22.93 26.99 7.34
N GLU A 554 -21.60 27.11 7.43
CA GLU A 554 -20.85 28.19 6.79
C GLU A 554 -20.90 28.11 5.26
N VAL A 555 -20.86 26.90 4.67
CA VAL A 555 -20.99 26.72 3.22
C VAL A 555 -22.42 27.02 2.74
N ALA A 556 -23.44 26.70 3.54
CA ALA A 556 -24.82 27.06 3.23
C ALA A 556 -25.05 28.59 3.30
N GLU A 557 -24.49 29.26 4.32
CA GLU A 557 -24.56 30.72 4.46
C GLU A 557 -23.80 31.46 3.34
N LEU A 558 -22.64 30.96 2.92
CA LEU A 558 -21.87 31.55 1.81
C LEU A 558 -22.57 31.38 0.46
N ALA A 559 -23.22 30.23 0.21
CA ALA A 559 -24.01 30.01 -1.00
C ALA A 559 -25.24 30.95 -1.06
N GLU A 560 -25.89 31.20 0.09
CA GLU A 560 -27.00 32.17 0.18
C GLU A 560 -26.55 33.63 -0.01
N LEU A 561 -25.27 33.94 0.22
CA LEU A 561 -24.67 35.26 0.00
C LEU A 561 -24.15 35.46 -1.43
N GLU A 562 -23.77 34.40 -2.14
CA GLU A 562 -23.36 34.48 -3.55
C GLU A 562 -24.56 34.52 -4.52
N ASP A 563 -25.74 34.07 -4.09
CA ASP A 563 -27.02 34.17 -4.82
C ASP A 563 -27.79 35.49 -4.56
N GLN A 564 -27.27 36.37 -3.69
CA GLN A 564 -27.78 37.74 -3.43
C GLN A 564 -26.91 38.79 -4.13
#